data_AF-A0A528HYE6-F1
#
_entry.id   AF-A0A528HYE6-F1
#
_cell.length_a   1.000
_cell.length_b   1.000
_cell.length_c   1.000
_cell.angle_alpha   90.00
_cell.angle_beta   90.00
_cell.angle_gamma   90.00
#
_symmetry.space_group_name_H-M   'P 1'
#
loop_
_entity.id
_entity.type
_entity.pdbx_description
1 polymer ?
#
loop_
_entity_poly.entity_id
_entity_poly.type
_entity_poly.pdbx_seq_one_letter_code
_entity_poly.pdbx_strand_id
1 'polypeptide(L)'
;MKASAKQTISGMVIVFSKHKGSEATDKVAAALQLISDFDPVRYRRVVQDIKRIWITTNTGAAGQFVNSTSTCELDERFVLGEHTTTEQIAGAIVHEATHARLHQGGIGYEQELRDRVEQVCMERELAFAAKLPNGESIRRWVEARQDRPVDYSNAAL
;
A
#
# COMPACT_ATOMS: atom_id res chain seq x y z
N MET A 1 0.71 23.50 9.75
CA MET A 1 1.41 22.19 9.63
C MET A 1 1.13 21.36 10.87
N LYS A 2 0.45 20.21 10.74
CA LYS A 2 0.44 19.21 11.83
C LYS A 2 1.85 18.65 11.95
N ALA A 3 2.38 18.51 13.17
CA ALA A 3 3.71 17.96 13.36
C ALA A 3 3.75 16.48 12.96
N SER A 4 4.68 16.11 12.08
CA SER A 4 4.96 14.73 11.72
C SER A 4 6.15 14.17 12.53
N ALA A 5 6.16 12.86 12.71
CA ALA A 5 7.29 12.09 13.23
C ALA A 5 7.74 11.07 12.19
N LYS A 6 8.94 10.51 12.40
CA LYS A 6 9.53 9.48 11.56
C LYS A 6 10.11 8.37 12.42
N GLN A 7 10.01 7.14 11.95
CA GLN A 7 10.63 5.96 12.54
C GLN A 7 11.18 5.06 11.44
N THR A 8 12.29 4.37 11.68
CA THR A 8 12.80 3.34 10.77
C THR A 8 12.41 1.97 11.30
N ILE A 9 11.69 1.18 10.50
CA ILE A 9 11.25 -0.17 10.84
C ILE A 9 11.63 -1.11 9.69
N SER A 10 12.36 -2.18 10.00
CA SER A 10 12.79 -3.19 9.04
C SER A 10 13.51 -2.63 7.79
N GLY A 11 14.20 -1.49 7.96
CA GLY A 11 14.91 -0.77 6.90
C GLY A 11 14.07 0.22 6.09
N MET A 12 12.77 0.34 6.40
CA MET A 12 11.85 1.30 5.77
C MET A 12 11.63 2.51 6.68
N VAL A 13 11.64 3.71 6.11
CA VAL A 13 11.26 4.94 6.83
C VAL A 13 9.73 5.07 6.81
N ILE A 14 9.13 5.16 7.99
CA ILE A 14 7.69 5.39 8.18
C ILE A 14 7.50 6.78 8.74
N VAL A 15 6.68 7.60 8.07
CA VAL A 15 6.30 8.96 8.45
C VAL A 15 4.83 8.98 8.88
N PHE A 16 4.52 9.66 9.98
CA PHE A 16 3.16 9.65 10.56
C PHE A 16 2.87 10.92 11.38
N SER A 17 1.60 11.16 11.70
CA SER A 17 1.20 12.26 12.59
C SER A 17 1.49 11.94 14.06
N LYS A 18 2.10 12.87 14.80
CA LYS A 18 2.53 12.65 16.21
C LYS A 18 1.41 12.26 17.18
N HIS A 19 0.15 12.61 16.91
CA HIS A 19 -0.95 12.45 17.87
C HIS A 19 -1.56 11.04 17.93
N LYS A 20 -1.26 10.16 16.98
CA LYS A 20 -1.79 8.79 16.89
C LYS A 20 -0.73 7.77 16.49
N GLY A 21 0.54 8.14 16.66
CA GLY A 21 1.65 7.55 15.93
C GLY A 21 1.91 6.07 16.19
N SER A 22 1.87 5.62 17.45
CA SER A 22 2.36 4.29 17.81
C SER A 22 1.53 3.16 17.21
N GLU A 23 0.20 3.21 17.32
CA GLU A 23 -0.67 2.13 16.82
C GLU A 23 -0.57 1.98 15.29
N ALA A 24 -0.60 3.11 14.57
CA ALA A 24 -0.52 3.10 13.12
C ALA A 24 0.83 2.57 12.63
N THR A 25 1.94 2.98 13.28
CA THR A 25 3.27 2.46 12.96
C THR A 25 3.40 0.99 13.28
N ASP A 26 2.81 0.51 14.37
CA ASP A 26 2.88 -0.89 14.77
C ASP A 26 2.13 -1.79 13.79
N LYS A 27 0.95 -1.35 13.30
CA LYS A 27 0.21 -2.07 12.26
C LYS A 27 0.97 -2.13 10.93
N VAL A 28 1.60 -1.04 10.50
CA VAL A 28 2.45 -1.01 9.30
C VAL A 28 3.71 -1.87 9.49
N ALA A 29 4.31 -1.85 10.68
CA ALA A 29 5.44 -2.71 11.02
C ALA A 29 5.07 -4.19 10.90
N ALA A 30 3.94 -4.59 11.49
CA ALA A 30 3.43 -5.95 11.42
C ALA A 30 3.13 -6.36 9.96
N ALA A 31 2.58 -5.46 9.15
CA ALA A 31 2.34 -5.71 7.73
C ALA A 31 3.65 -5.93 6.94
N LEU A 32 4.67 -5.09 7.15
CA LEU A 32 5.99 -5.27 6.55
C LEU A 32 6.65 -6.58 6.97
N GLN A 33 6.54 -6.94 8.26
CA GLN A 33 7.04 -8.21 8.78
C GLN A 33 6.34 -9.39 8.10
N LEU A 34 5.01 -9.33 7.96
CA LEU A 34 4.22 -10.36 7.29
C LEU A 34 4.67 -10.58 5.83
N ILE A 35 4.94 -9.51 5.08
CA ILE A 35 5.49 -9.61 3.72
C ILE A 35 6.88 -10.27 3.76
N SER A 36 7.72 -9.89 4.72
CA SER A 36 9.07 -10.45 4.90
C SER A 36 9.05 -11.96 5.15
N ASP A 37 8.16 -12.41 6.04
CA ASP A 37 8.09 -13.80 6.49
C ASP A 37 7.55 -14.74 5.41
N PHE A 38 6.50 -14.32 4.69
CA PHE A 38 5.78 -15.18 3.74
C PHE A 38 6.19 -14.95 2.27
N ASP A 39 6.78 -13.81 1.93
CA ASP A 39 7.33 -13.54 0.60
C ASP A 39 8.59 -12.66 0.64
N PRO A 40 9.74 -13.20 1.10
CA PRO A 40 10.97 -12.44 1.24
C PRO A 40 11.49 -11.87 -0.09
N VAL A 41 11.17 -12.52 -1.22
CA VAL A 41 11.52 -11.99 -2.55
C VAL A 41 10.71 -10.72 -2.83
N ARG A 42 9.40 -10.75 -2.57
CA ARG A 42 8.54 -9.56 -2.72
C ARG A 42 8.92 -8.48 -1.72
N TYR A 43 9.24 -8.83 -0.48
CA TYR A 43 9.72 -7.89 0.54
C TYR A 43 10.94 -7.10 0.07
N ARG A 44 11.97 -7.79 -0.46
CA ARG A 44 13.16 -7.11 -1.01
C ARG A 44 12.78 -6.11 -2.09
N ARG A 45 11.82 -6.45 -2.95
CA ARG A 45 11.36 -5.54 -3.99
C ARG A 45 10.58 -4.36 -3.42
N VAL A 46 9.71 -4.56 -2.43
CA VAL A 46 9.02 -3.48 -1.72
C VAL A 46 10.03 -2.45 -1.19
N VAL A 47 11.11 -2.92 -0.54
CA VAL A 47 12.17 -2.06 -0.01
C VAL A 47 12.98 -1.34 -1.11
N GLN A 48 13.10 -1.95 -2.29
CA GLN A 48 13.78 -1.33 -3.43
C GLN A 48 12.91 -0.27 -4.11
N ASP A 49 11.64 -0.59 -4.33
CA ASP A 49 10.70 0.16 -5.16
C ASP A 49 10.13 1.37 -4.39
N ILE A 50 9.90 1.24 -3.08
CA ILE A 50 9.37 2.31 -2.20
C ILE A 50 10.48 2.82 -1.28
N LYS A 51 10.65 4.14 -1.18
CA LYS A 51 11.67 4.76 -0.31
C LYS A 51 11.17 5.09 1.08
N ARG A 52 9.86 5.29 1.24
CA ARG A 52 9.22 5.58 2.52
C ARG A 52 7.73 5.24 2.49
N ILE A 53 7.17 4.97 3.66
CA ILE A 53 5.73 4.89 3.87
C ILE A 53 5.28 6.15 4.61
N TRP A 54 4.20 6.79 4.16
CA TRP A 54 3.61 7.93 4.86
C TRP A 54 2.15 7.63 5.22
N ILE A 55 1.88 7.53 6.51
CA ILE A 55 0.53 7.40 7.05
C ILE A 55 -0.07 8.80 7.15
N THR A 56 -1.09 9.08 6.32
CA THR A 56 -1.73 10.39 6.21
C THR A 56 -3.19 10.24 5.82
N THR A 57 -3.99 11.30 5.85
CA THR A 57 -5.36 11.24 5.31
C THR A 57 -5.31 11.51 3.81
N ASN A 58 -5.84 10.58 3.01
CA ASN A 58 -5.97 10.74 1.56
C ASN A 58 -7.44 10.90 1.15
N THR A 59 -7.68 11.29 -0.10
CA THR A 59 -9.03 11.35 -0.66
C THR A 59 -9.39 10.04 -1.34
N GLY A 60 -9.91 9.08 -0.57
CA GLY A 60 -10.78 8.01 -1.08
C GLY A 60 -10.13 6.65 -1.37
N ALA A 61 -8.82 6.49 -1.22
CA ALA A 61 -8.12 5.22 -1.46
C ALA A 61 -7.54 4.62 -0.16
N ALA A 62 -7.28 3.31 -0.13
CA ALA A 62 -6.56 2.70 1.01
C ALA A 62 -5.08 3.11 1.05
N GLY A 63 -4.49 3.30 -0.14
CA GLY A 63 -3.15 3.81 -0.34
C GLY A 63 -3.00 4.47 -1.71
N GLN A 64 -1.86 5.10 -1.93
CA GLN A 64 -1.42 5.60 -3.24
C GLN A 64 0.10 5.67 -3.32
N PHE A 65 0.65 5.48 -4.50
CA PHE A 65 2.07 5.69 -4.78
C PHE A 65 2.33 7.08 -5.34
N VAL A 66 3.18 7.85 -4.66
CA VAL A 66 3.62 9.18 -5.09
C VAL A 66 4.98 9.10 -5.77
N ASN A 67 4.96 9.15 -7.11
CA ASN A 67 6.13 9.01 -7.98
C ASN A 67 7.30 9.94 -7.60
N SER A 68 7.02 11.23 -7.43
CA SER A 68 8.03 12.28 -7.20
C SER A 68 8.91 12.06 -5.98
N THR A 69 8.42 11.29 -5.01
CA THR A 69 9.13 11.00 -3.76
C THR A 69 9.33 9.51 -3.49
N SER A 70 8.85 8.66 -4.41
CA SER A 70 8.77 7.20 -4.24
C SER A 70 8.15 6.82 -2.88
N THR A 71 7.04 7.50 -2.54
CA THR A 71 6.34 7.32 -1.26
C THR A 71 5.13 6.45 -1.45
N CYS A 72 4.97 5.43 -0.60
CA CYS A 72 3.69 4.75 -0.42
C CYS A 72 2.91 5.52 0.65
N GLU A 73 1.88 6.22 0.25
CA GLU A 73 0.95 6.84 1.20
C GLU A 73 -0.12 5.83 1.57
N LEU A 74 -0.41 5.69 2.85
CA LEU A 74 -1.50 4.86 3.37
C LEU A 74 -2.50 5.75 4.10
N ASP A 75 -3.79 5.55 3.86
CA ASP A 75 -4.83 6.32 4.55
C ASP A 75 -4.86 5.98 6.04
N GLU A 76 -4.79 6.99 6.89
CA GLU A 76 -4.81 6.82 8.35
C GLU A 76 -6.08 6.10 8.81
N ARG A 77 -7.25 6.39 8.21
CA ARG A 77 -8.53 5.76 8.62
C ARG A 77 -8.60 4.31 8.16
N PHE A 78 -7.96 3.99 7.04
CA PHE A 78 -7.76 2.60 6.62
C PHE A 78 -6.85 1.88 7.62
N VAL A 79 -5.64 2.38 7.87
CA VAL A 79 -4.67 1.72 8.78
C VAL A 79 -5.23 1.55 10.20
N LEU A 80 -5.92 2.56 10.73
CA LEU A 80 -6.51 2.53 12.07
C LEU A 80 -7.94 1.95 12.12
N GLY A 81 -8.48 1.49 10.98
CA GLY A 81 -9.82 0.92 10.92
C GLY A 81 -9.96 -0.30 11.82
N GLU A 82 -11.05 -0.39 12.58
CA GLU A 82 -11.32 -1.49 13.51
C GLU A 82 -11.37 -2.85 12.81
N HIS A 83 -11.85 -2.87 11.57
CA HIS A 83 -11.96 -4.08 10.75
C HIS A 83 -10.82 -4.25 9.74
N THR A 84 -9.85 -3.33 9.74
CA THR A 84 -8.69 -3.45 8.84
C THR A 84 -7.69 -4.42 9.44
N THR A 85 -7.44 -5.50 8.69
CA THR A 85 -6.49 -6.55 9.06
C THR A 85 -5.06 -6.19 8.66
N THR A 86 -4.08 -6.77 9.34
CA THR A 86 -2.66 -6.64 8.98
C THR A 86 -2.39 -7.15 7.56
N GLU A 87 -3.07 -8.22 7.15
CA GLU A 87 -3.02 -8.78 5.80
C GLU A 87 -3.48 -7.78 4.75
N GLN A 88 -4.57 -7.03 5.00
CA GLN A 88 -5.04 -5.99 4.07
C GLN A 88 -4.05 -4.82 3.96
N ILE A 89 -3.43 -4.41 5.07
CA ILE A 89 -2.38 -3.37 5.05
C ILE A 89 -1.17 -3.88 4.24
N ALA A 90 -0.77 -5.14 4.43
CA ALA A 90 0.29 -5.76 3.66
C ALA A 90 -0.05 -5.86 2.16
N GLY A 91 -1.29 -6.20 1.82
CA GLY A 91 -1.81 -6.18 0.47
C GLY A 91 -1.72 -4.79 -0.17
N ALA A 92 -2.14 -3.74 0.54
CA ALA A 92 -2.00 -2.36 0.08
C ALA A 92 -0.55 -1.96 -0.19
N ILE A 93 0.38 -2.31 0.71
CA ILE A 93 1.81 -2.04 0.48
C ILE A 93 2.33 -2.78 -0.78
N VAL A 94 1.90 -4.04 -0.99
CA VAL A 94 2.23 -4.81 -2.20
C VAL A 94 1.66 -4.18 -3.46
N HIS A 95 0.43 -3.65 -3.39
CA HIS A 95 -0.24 -2.92 -4.46
C HIS A 95 0.57 -1.68 -4.85
N GLU A 96 0.86 -0.80 -3.88
CA GLU A 96 1.64 0.43 -4.15
C GLU A 96 3.06 0.15 -4.61
N ALA A 97 3.71 -0.91 -4.12
CA ALA A 97 5.02 -1.33 -4.61
C ALA A 97 4.97 -1.79 -6.07
N THR A 98 3.82 -2.31 -6.52
CA THR A 98 3.62 -2.70 -7.91
C THR A 98 3.46 -1.46 -8.80
N HIS A 99 2.71 -0.44 -8.37
CA HIS A 99 2.71 0.86 -9.04
C HIS A 99 4.12 1.44 -9.16
N ALA A 100 4.88 1.43 -8.06
CA ALA A 100 6.24 1.92 -8.04
C ALA A 100 7.14 1.23 -9.07
N ARG A 101 7.05 -0.10 -9.16
CA ARG A 101 7.84 -0.87 -10.12
C ARG A 101 7.44 -0.61 -11.57
N LEU A 102 6.14 -0.56 -11.86
CA LEU A 102 5.63 -0.27 -13.20
C LEU A 102 6.10 1.12 -13.64
N HIS A 103 6.00 2.11 -12.76
CA HIS A 103 6.48 3.46 -13.01
C HIS A 103 7.99 3.53 -13.29
N GLN A 104 8.81 2.85 -12.48
CA GLN A 104 10.26 2.74 -12.73
C GLN A 104 10.59 2.03 -14.04
N GLY A 105 9.70 1.16 -14.52
CA GLY A 105 9.77 0.53 -15.84
C GLY A 105 9.22 1.38 -16.99
N GLY A 106 8.81 2.62 -16.75
CA GLY A 106 8.28 3.54 -17.76
C GLY A 106 6.79 3.38 -18.06
N ILE A 107 6.06 2.64 -17.23
CA ILE A 107 4.60 2.47 -17.34
C ILE A 107 3.94 3.42 -16.34
N GLY A 108 3.33 4.49 -16.85
CA GLY A 108 2.65 5.50 -16.05
C GLY A 108 1.24 5.09 -15.57
N TYR A 109 0.50 6.08 -15.10
CA TYR A 109 -0.89 5.94 -14.63
C TYR A 109 -1.84 6.84 -15.43
N GLU A 110 -1.57 6.94 -16.74
CA GLU A 110 -2.41 7.63 -17.72
C GLU A 110 -3.77 6.94 -17.82
N GLN A 111 -4.84 7.70 -18.05
CA GLN A 111 -6.22 7.23 -18.03
C GLN A 111 -6.44 5.94 -18.85
N GLU A 112 -5.82 5.85 -20.03
CA GLU A 112 -5.92 4.70 -20.95
C GLU A 112 -5.27 3.42 -20.41
N LEU A 113 -4.32 3.54 -19.47
CA LEU A 113 -3.58 2.42 -18.90
C LEU A 113 -4.04 2.06 -17.49
N ARG A 114 -4.81 2.93 -16.80
CA ARG A 114 -5.18 2.76 -15.38
C ARG A 114 -5.77 1.38 -15.10
N ASP A 115 -6.78 0.95 -15.84
CA ASP A 115 -7.45 -0.35 -15.59
C ASP A 115 -6.47 -1.52 -15.71
N ARG A 116 -5.56 -1.46 -16.68
CA ARG A 116 -4.53 -2.50 -16.88
C ARG A 116 -3.50 -2.49 -15.76
N VAL A 117 -3.10 -1.30 -15.31
CA VAL A 117 -2.19 -1.14 -14.16
C VAL A 117 -2.84 -1.68 -12.89
N GLU A 118 -4.06 -1.25 -12.59
CA GLU A 118 -4.84 -1.73 -11.44
C GLU A 118 -5.02 -3.24 -11.46
N GLN A 119 -5.36 -3.82 -12.61
CA GLN A 119 -5.48 -5.26 -12.77
C GLN A 119 -4.16 -5.97 -12.41
N VAL A 120 -3.02 -5.51 -12.93
CA VAL A 120 -1.71 -6.09 -12.59
C VAL A 120 -1.41 -5.93 -11.11
N CYS A 121 -1.72 -4.78 -10.51
CA CYS A 121 -1.52 -4.54 -9.09
C CYS A 121 -2.37 -5.50 -8.24
N MET A 122 -3.65 -5.67 -8.55
CA MET A 122 -4.56 -6.62 -7.89
C MET A 122 -4.10 -8.07 -8.06
N GLU A 123 -3.62 -8.46 -9.24
CA GLU A 123 -3.04 -9.80 -9.46
C GLU A 123 -1.81 -10.03 -8.56
N ARG A 124 -1.01 -9.00 -8.29
CA ARG A 124 0.12 -9.10 -7.34
C ARG A 124 -0.34 -9.21 -5.90
N GLU A 125 -1.42 -8.55 -5.52
CA GLU A 125 -2.06 -8.73 -4.21
C GLU A 125 -2.57 -10.16 -4.03
N LEU A 126 -3.28 -10.71 -5.01
CA LEU A 126 -3.79 -12.09 -4.96
C LEU A 126 -2.66 -13.12 -4.93
N ALA A 127 -1.58 -12.89 -5.71
CA ALA A 127 -0.39 -13.74 -5.66
C ALA A 127 0.37 -13.66 -4.33
N PHE A 128 0.20 -12.58 -3.56
CA PHE A 128 0.69 -12.51 -2.19
C PHE A 128 -0.25 -13.24 -1.22
N ALA A 129 -1.56 -12.98 -1.34
CA ALA A 129 -2.59 -13.62 -0.54
C ALA A 129 -2.49 -15.16 -0.58
N ALA A 130 -2.22 -15.73 -1.75
CA ALA A 130 -2.05 -17.18 -1.92
C ALA A 130 -0.88 -17.79 -1.12
N LYS A 131 0.04 -16.98 -0.59
CA LYS A 131 1.15 -17.42 0.27
C LYS A 131 0.85 -17.31 1.76
N LEU A 132 -0.23 -16.63 2.13
CA LEU A 132 -0.58 -16.38 3.52
C LEU A 132 -1.54 -17.45 4.04
N PRO A 133 -1.43 -17.87 5.31
CA PRO A 133 -2.41 -18.75 5.95
C PRO A 133 -3.80 -18.10 6.02
N ASN A 134 -3.87 -16.77 6.15
CA ASN A 134 -5.12 -15.99 6.22
C ASN A 134 -5.33 -15.08 4.99
N GLY A 135 -4.90 -15.52 3.81
CA GLY A 135 -4.99 -14.72 2.58
C GLY A 135 -6.41 -14.35 2.12
N GLU A 136 -7.44 -14.99 2.68
CA GLU A 136 -8.85 -14.75 2.33
C GLU A 136 -9.29 -13.30 2.57
N SER A 137 -8.74 -12.60 3.57
CA SER A 137 -9.06 -11.19 3.82
C SER A 137 -8.61 -10.28 2.67
N ILE A 138 -7.46 -10.58 2.06
CA ILE A 138 -6.96 -9.85 0.88
C ILE A 138 -7.81 -10.21 -0.34
N ARG A 139 -8.15 -11.50 -0.53
CA ARG A 139 -9.01 -11.92 -1.66
C ARG A 139 -10.33 -11.17 -1.68
N ARG A 140 -11.08 -11.21 -0.57
CA ARG A 140 -12.36 -10.49 -0.43
C ARG A 140 -12.22 -8.99 -0.63
N TRP A 141 -11.11 -8.42 -0.17
CA TRP A 141 -10.84 -7.00 -0.34
C TRP A 141 -10.55 -6.61 -1.80
N VAL A 142 -9.82 -7.44 -2.54
CA VAL A 142 -9.60 -7.28 -3.98
C VAL A 142 -10.91 -7.43 -4.76
N GLU A 143 -11.70 -8.46 -4.48
CA GLU A 143 -13.02 -8.69 -5.08
C GLU A 143 -13.93 -7.47 -4.89
N ALA A 144 -14.02 -6.94 -3.66
CA ALA A 144 -14.82 -5.76 -3.36
C ALA A 144 -14.35 -4.47 -4.07
N ARG A 145 -13.09 -4.40 -4.53
CA ARG A 145 -12.56 -3.28 -5.33
C ARG A 145 -12.83 -3.45 -6.82
N GLN A 146 -12.83 -4.69 -7.32
CA GLN A 146 -13.18 -5.01 -8.71
C GLN A 146 -14.66 -4.73 -9.00
N ASP A 147 -15.53 -4.93 -8.01
CA ASP A 147 -16.98 -4.69 -8.14
C ASP A 147 -17.39 -3.22 -7.99
N ARG A 148 -16.45 -2.30 -7.69
CA ARG A 148 -16.76 -0.86 -7.62
C ARG A 148 -16.75 -0.24 -9.02
N PRO A 149 -17.75 0.58 -9.38
CA PRO A 149 -17.70 1.39 -10.59
C PRO A 149 -16.44 2.25 -10.57
N VAL A 150 -15.64 2.19 -11.64
CA VAL A 150 -14.41 2.98 -11.76
C VAL A 150 -14.80 4.44 -11.99
N ASP A 151 -14.78 5.26 -10.93
CA ASP A 151 -14.95 6.71 -11.02
C ASP A 151 -13.59 7.36 -11.29
N TYR A 152 -13.32 7.68 -12.56
CA TYR A 152 -12.08 8.30 -13.04
C TYR A 152 -11.95 9.79 -12.70
N SER A 153 -12.48 10.26 -11.55
CA SER A 153 -12.28 11.65 -11.16
C SER A 153 -10.79 11.91 -10.87
N ASN A 154 -10.20 12.78 -11.69
CA ASN A 154 -8.78 13.17 -11.67
C ASN A 154 -8.39 13.77 -10.31
N ALA A 155 -7.94 12.95 -9.36
CA ALA A 155 -7.24 13.40 -8.17
C ALA A 155 -5.73 13.12 -8.32
N ALA A 156 -5.13 13.70 -9.37
CA ALA A 156 -3.69 13.84 -9.51
C ALA A 156 -3.41 15.12 -10.31
N LEU A 157 -3.54 16.27 -9.62
CA LEU A 157 -2.91 17.54 -9.99
C LEU A 157 -1.97 17.94 -8.86
#